data_AF-A0A957CCV2-F1
#
_entry.id   AF-A0A957CCV2-F1
#
_cell.length_a   1.000
_cell.length_b   1.000
_cell.length_c   1.000
_cell.angle_alpha   90.00
_cell.angle_beta   90.00
_cell.angle_gamma   90.00
#
_symmetry.space_group_name_H-M   'P 1'
#
loop_
_entity.id
_entity.type
_entity.pdbx_description
1 polymer ?
#
loop_
_entity_poly.entity_id
_entity_poly.type
_entity_poly.pdbx_seq_one_letter_code
_entity_poly.pdbx_strand_id
1 'polypeptide(L)'
;MPQLEIPYRSQWDSDDKFNNYDCGPTCTAMLLNYFGKTATPDGIYDYFPNKGPNDFTFVWELVNVFKAKGVTAVNYQYDTKATAFYHLRANIDAGKP
;
A
#
# COMPACT_ATOMS: atom_id res chain seq x y z
N MET A 1 21.80 6.00 -1.44
CA MET A 1 20.40 5.63 -1.73
C MET A 1 19.71 6.79 -2.40
N PRO A 2 19.03 6.61 -3.54
CA PRO A 2 18.02 7.58 -3.94
C PRO A 2 16.93 7.61 -2.85
N GLN A 3 16.55 8.80 -2.41
CA GLN A 3 15.39 8.99 -1.56
C GLN A 3 14.14 8.93 -2.45
N LEU A 4 13.21 8.04 -2.13
CA LEU A 4 11.91 8.01 -2.79
C LEU A 4 11.02 9.06 -2.11
N GLU A 5 10.56 10.05 -2.88
CA GLU A 5 9.66 11.09 -2.40
C GLU A 5 8.21 10.57 -2.29
N ILE A 6 7.99 9.61 -1.39
CA ILE A 6 6.67 9.04 -1.11
C ILE A 6 5.92 10.03 -0.20
N PRO A 7 4.75 10.55 -0.61
CA PRO A 7 3.96 11.43 0.24
C PRO A 7 3.55 10.73 1.52
N TYR A 8 3.95 11.31 2.66
CA TYR A 8 3.57 10.79 3.96
C TYR A 8 2.06 10.93 4.19
N ARG A 9 1.46 9.88 4.76
CA ARG A 9 0.10 9.87 5.30
C ARG A 9 0.07 9.09 6.61
N SER A 10 -0.82 9.49 7.50
CA SER A 10 -1.09 8.82 8.77
C SER A 10 -2.42 8.09 8.69
N GLN A 11 -2.48 6.89 9.24
CA GLN A 11 -3.72 6.13 9.43
C GLN A 11 -4.64 6.77 10.51
N TRP A 12 -4.21 7.90 11.08
CA TRP A 12 -4.95 8.73 12.03
C TRP A 12 -5.33 10.08 11.40
N ASP A 13 -5.02 10.28 10.12
CA ASP A 13 -5.51 11.43 9.37
C ASP A 13 -7.02 11.36 9.22
N SER A 14 -7.65 12.52 9.01
CA SER A 14 -9.10 12.63 8.96
C SER A 14 -9.76 11.92 7.79
N ASP A 15 -9.02 11.32 6.86
CA ASP A 15 -9.52 10.54 5.72
C ASP A 15 -9.28 9.02 5.87
N ASP A 16 -9.02 8.57 7.10
CA ASP A 16 -9.01 7.17 7.55
C ASP A 16 -9.94 7.03 8.78
N LYS A 17 -11.22 7.43 8.67
CA LYS A 17 -12.09 7.57 9.86
C LYS A 17 -12.67 6.26 10.34
N PHE A 18 -12.86 5.30 9.43
CA PHE A 18 -13.66 4.10 9.70
C PHE A 18 -12.80 2.86 9.92
N ASN A 19 -11.55 2.89 9.43
CA ASN A 19 -10.69 1.72 9.36
C ASN A 19 -9.24 1.98 9.79
N ASN A 20 -9.03 2.98 10.64
CA ASN A 20 -7.73 3.35 11.21
C ASN A 20 -7.06 2.27 12.06
N TYR A 21 -7.64 1.08 12.21
CA TYR A 21 -7.00 -0.08 12.83
C TYR A 21 -6.26 -0.95 11.81
N ASP A 22 -6.54 -0.80 10.52
CA ASP A 22 -5.87 -1.48 9.42
C ASP A 22 -4.85 -0.55 8.75
N CYS A 23 -3.56 -0.88 8.88
CA CYS A 23 -2.50 -0.07 8.29
C CYS A 23 -2.33 -0.29 6.77
N GLY A 24 -2.84 -1.40 6.22
CA GLY A 24 -2.68 -1.76 4.81
C GLY A 24 -3.21 -0.71 3.82
N PRO A 25 -4.45 -0.20 4.01
CA PRO A 25 -5.05 0.87 3.23
C PRO A 25 -4.20 2.16 3.20
N THR A 26 -3.69 2.58 4.36
CA THR A 26 -2.83 3.77 4.44
C THR A 26 -1.52 3.59 3.68
N CYS A 27 -0.84 2.45 3.85
CA CYS A 27 0.36 2.12 3.07
C CYS A 27 0.06 2.09 1.57
N THR A 28 -1.07 1.51 1.18
CA THR A 28 -1.49 1.41 -0.22
C THR A 28 -1.77 2.78 -0.83
N ALA A 29 -2.46 3.66 -0.09
CA ALA A 29 -2.73 5.02 -0.53
C ALA A 29 -1.43 5.84 -0.72
N MET A 30 -0.46 5.75 0.20
CA MET A 30 0.84 6.42 0.06
C MET A 30 1.55 6.00 -1.24
N LEU A 31 1.62 4.70 -1.51
CA LEU A 31 2.27 4.16 -2.71
C LEU A 31 1.53 4.50 -4.00
N LEU A 32 0.20 4.44 -4.01
CA LEU A 32 -0.61 4.87 -5.15
C LEU A 32 -0.40 6.35 -5.46
N ASN A 33 -0.37 7.20 -4.42
CA ASN A 33 -0.11 8.63 -4.58
C ASN A 33 1.30 8.89 -5.13
N TYR A 34 2.31 8.12 -4.73
CA TYR A 34 3.65 8.16 -5.34
C TYR A 34 3.61 7.88 -6.85
N PHE A 35 2.78 6.93 -7.29
CA PHE A 35 2.56 6.65 -8.72
C PHE A 35 1.59 7.62 -9.42
N GLY A 36 1.23 8.74 -8.79
CA GLY A 36 0.31 9.74 -9.34
C GLY A 36 -1.16 9.29 -9.39
N LYS A 37 -1.53 8.28 -8.60
CA LYS A 37 -2.91 7.78 -8.46
C LYS A 37 -3.50 8.28 -7.14
N THR A 38 -4.32 9.33 -7.21
CA THR A 38 -4.99 9.88 -6.02
C THR A 38 -5.77 8.80 -5.28
N ALA A 39 -5.40 8.56 -4.03
CA ALA A 39 -6.02 7.60 -3.14
C ALA A 39 -6.00 8.10 -1.68
N THR A 40 -7.05 7.74 -0.95
CA THR A 40 -7.18 7.91 0.51
C THR A 40 -7.39 6.53 1.14
N PRO A 41 -7.06 6.34 2.43
CA PRO A 41 -7.28 5.07 3.12
C PRO A 41 -8.74 4.61 3.08
N ASP A 42 -9.70 5.49 3.39
CA ASP A 42 -11.13 5.19 3.28
C ASP A 42 -11.52 4.81 1.83
N GLY A 43 -10.96 5.48 0.82
CA GLY A 43 -11.23 5.18 -0.59
C GLY A 43 -10.64 3.85 -1.09
N ILE A 44 -9.73 3.23 -0.34
CA ILE A 44 -9.29 1.85 -0.61
C ILE A 44 -10.42 0.87 -0.27
N TYR A 45 -11.23 1.14 0.75
CA TYR A 45 -12.35 0.26 1.14
C TYR A 45 -13.50 0.23 0.14
N ASP A 46 -13.61 1.22 -0.74
CA ASP A 46 -14.59 1.22 -1.84
C ASP A 46 -14.41 0.01 -2.79
N TYR A 47 -13.22 -0.63 -2.78
CA TYR A 47 -12.95 -1.84 -3.54
C TYR A 47 -13.42 -3.13 -2.84
N PHE A 48 -13.89 -3.04 -1.59
CA PHE A 48 -14.23 -4.16 -0.72
C PHE A 48 -15.66 -4.03 -0.16
N PRO A 49 -16.71 -4.16 -0.98
CA PRO A 49 -18.09 -3.89 -0.57
C PRO A 49 -18.63 -4.80 0.54
N ASN A 50 -17.93 -5.91 0.83
CA ASN A 50 -18.30 -6.85 1.89
C ASN A 50 -17.56 -6.59 3.22
N LYS A 51 -16.67 -5.61 3.29
CA LYS A 51 -15.96 -5.24 4.52
C LYS A 51 -16.66 -4.06 5.18
N GLY A 52 -16.88 -4.18 6.48
CA GLY A 52 -17.41 -3.13 7.33
C GLY A 52 -16.31 -2.37 8.07
N PRO A 53 -16.70 -1.40 8.92
CA PRO A 53 -15.78 -0.68 9.78
C PRO A 53 -14.98 -1.64 10.68
N ASN A 54 -13.67 -1.42 10.79
CA ASN A 54 -12.69 -2.21 11.56
C ASN A 54 -12.38 -3.62 11.03
N ASP A 55 -12.87 -3.99 9.84
CA ASP A 55 -12.37 -5.19 9.17
C ASP A 55 -10.93 -4.98 8.68
N PHE A 56 -10.19 -6.07 8.47
CA PHE A 56 -8.83 -6.02 7.96
C PHE A 56 -8.76 -6.43 6.49
N THR A 57 -7.90 -5.76 5.73
CA THR A 57 -7.52 -6.15 4.39
C THR A 57 -6.46 -7.26 4.39
N PHE A 58 -6.51 -8.11 3.37
CA PHE A 58 -5.45 -9.06 3.07
C PHE A 58 -4.50 -8.49 2.00
N VAL A 59 -3.25 -8.95 2.00
CA VAL A 59 -2.24 -8.50 1.02
C VAL A 59 -2.71 -8.68 -0.43
N TRP A 60 -3.41 -9.77 -0.74
CA TRP A 60 -3.92 -10.03 -2.10
C TRP A 60 -5.02 -9.04 -2.51
N GLU A 61 -5.83 -8.56 -1.56
CA GLU A 61 -6.85 -7.53 -1.79
C GLU A 61 -6.18 -6.21 -2.16
N LEU A 62 -5.16 -5.79 -1.40
CA LEU A 62 -4.41 -4.56 -1.66
C LEU A 62 -3.68 -4.62 -3.01
N VAL A 63 -3.08 -5.77 -3.37
CA VAL A 63 -2.48 -5.98 -4.69
C VAL A 63 -3.49 -5.79 -5.82
N ASN A 64 -4.74 -6.22 -5.63
CA ASN A 64 -5.79 -6.02 -6.62
C ASN A 64 -6.18 -4.54 -6.76
N VAL A 65 -6.12 -3.74 -5.69
CA VAL A 65 -6.35 -2.30 -5.75
C VAL A 65 -5.29 -1.59 -6.60
N PHE A 66 -4.00 -1.95 -6.42
CA PHE A 66 -2.93 -1.44 -7.29
C PHE A 66 -3.22 -1.73 -8.77
N LYS A 67 -3.57 -2.99 -9.08
CA LYS A 67 -3.90 -3.40 -10.45
C LYS A 67 -5.10 -2.65 -11.01
N ALA A 68 -6.15 -2.47 -10.21
CA ALA A 68 -7.35 -1.72 -10.60
C ALA A 68 -7.05 -0.22 -10.88
N LYS A 69 -6.02 0.34 -10.25
CA LYS A 69 -5.53 1.71 -10.51
C LYS A 69 -4.47 1.78 -11.63
N GLY A 70 -4.20 0.66 -12.31
CA GLY A 70 -3.22 0.57 -13.39
C GLY A 70 -1.77 0.57 -12.93
N VAL A 71 -1.50 0.17 -11.68
CA VAL A 71 -0.16 0.02 -11.12
C VAL A 71 0.17 -1.47 -10.99
N THR A 72 1.32 -1.89 -11.50
CA THR A 72 1.76 -3.28 -11.36
C THR A 72 2.23 -3.53 -9.92
N ALA A 73 1.59 -4.49 -9.25
CA ALA A 73 1.98 -4.95 -7.92
C ALA A 73 1.98 -6.48 -7.87
N VAL A 74 2.94 -7.04 -7.13
CA VAL A 74 3.12 -8.47 -6.92
C VAL A 74 3.46 -8.71 -5.45
N ASN A 75 2.81 -9.71 -4.85
CA ASN A 75 3.18 -10.18 -3.53
C ASN A 75 4.29 -11.23 -3.67
N TYR A 76 5.51 -10.91 -3.21
CA TYR A 76 6.62 -11.84 -3.17
C TYR A 76 6.84 -12.35 -1.76
N GLN A 77 6.79 -13.67 -1.59
CA GLN A 77 7.23 -14.33 -0.37
C GLN A 77 8.65 -14.85 -0.58
N TYR A 78 9.58 -14.39 0.25
CA TYR A 78 10.97 -14.83 0.22
C TYR A 78 11.24 -15.83 1.34
N ASP A 79 12.11 -16.81 1.07
CA ASP A 79 12.43 -17.88 2.02
C ASP A 79 13.19 -17.37 3.27
N THR A 80 13.90 -16.25 3.14
CA THR A 80 14.67 -15.67 4.23
C THR A 80 14.53 -14.16 4.33
N LYS A 81 14.71 -13.63 5.54
CA LYS A 81 14.77 -12.19 5.82
C LYS A 81 15.94 -11.51 5.09
N ALA A 82 17.09 -12.18 4.96
CA ALA A 82 18.25 -11.64 4.26
C ALA A 82 17.94 -11.43 2.76
N THR A 83 17.31 -12.43 2.14
CA THR A 83 16.84 -12.34 0.75
C THR A 83 15.81 -11.23 0.58
N ALA A 84 14.83 -11.13 1.49
CA ALA A 84 13.83 -10.06 1.46
C ALA A 84 14.46 -8.65 1.51
N PHE A 85 15.43 -8.42 2.41
CA PHE A 85 16.11 -7.14 2.50
C PHE A 85 17.01 -6.84 1.31
N TYR A 86 17.66 -7.86 0.74
CA TYR A 86 18.42 -7.69 -0.50
C TYR A 86 17.52 -7.17 -1.63
N HIS A 87 16.36 -7.79 -1.84
CA HIS A 87 15.43 -7.36 -2.90
C HIS A 87 14.77 -6.01 -2.60
N LEU A 88 14.42 -5.73 -1.33
CA LEU A 88 13.91 -4.41 -0.93
C LEU A 88 14.93 -3.31 -1.26
N ARG A 89 16.20 -3.52 -0.90
CA ARG A 89 17.28 -2.58 -1.19
C ARG A 89 17.43 -2.34 -2.69
N ALA A 90 17.42 -3.41 -3.49
CA ALA A 90 17.54 -3.35 -4.94
C ALA A 90 16.37 -2.59 -5.59
N ASN A 91 15.14 -2.77 -5.10
CA ASN A 91 13.97 -2.04 -5.56
C ASN A 91 14.10 -0.53 -5.28
N ILE A 92 14.46 -0.16 -4.04
CA ILE A 92 14.65 1.24 -3.66
C ILE A 92 15.73 1.89 -4.53
N ASP A 93 16.87 1.22 -4.74
CA ASP A 93 17.95 1.74 -5.59
C ASP A 93 17.52 1.88 -7.07
N ALA A 94 16.55 1.08 -7.52
CA ALA A 94 15.95 1.17 -8.85
C ALA A 94 14.80 2.19 -8.97
N GLY A 95 14.52 2.97 -7.92
CA GLY A 95 13.41 3.93 -7.94
C GLY A 95 12.03 3.28 -7.77
N LYS A 96 11.96 2.07 -7.22
CA LYS A 96 10.73 1.29 -7.06
C LYS A 96 10.44 1.12 -5.57
N PRO A 97 9.34 1.69 -5.05
CA PRO A 97 8.95 1.48 -3.67
C PRO A 97 8.44 0.05 -3.42
#